data_AF-A0A8X8GSC1-F1
#
_entry.id   AF-A0A8X8GSC1-F1
#
_cell.length_a   1.000
_cell.length_b   1.000
_cell.length_c   1.000
_cell.angle_alpha   90.00
_cell.angle_beta   90.00
_cell.angle_gamma   90.00
#
_symmetry.space_group_name_H-M   'P 1'
#
loop_
_entity.id
_entity.type
_entity.pdbx_description
1 polymer ?
#
loop_
_entity_poly.entity_id
_entity_poly.type
_entity_poly.pdbx_seq_one_letter_code
_entity_poly.pdbx_strand_id
1 'polypeptide(L)'
;QKNEYEMEKLRKENEELRQREAMNSMRNEARSMFSEKNITAEDDLLDIVVTTEAETTQKNIDTITRVVNNIAKKKIQESLRNGAPKNIKSGGMTREDIMNIKDSDERQMAIAQNRHLFK
;
A
#
# COMPACT_ATOMS: atom_id res chain seq x y z
N GLN A 1 29.73 -49.31 -2.91
CA GLN A 1 30.50 -48.05 -2.81
C GLN A 1 30.28 -47.12 -4.01
N LYS A 2 30.84 -47.35 -5.23
CA LYS A 2 30.62 -46.44 -6.38
C LYS A 2 29.15 -46.34 -6.83
N ASN A 3 28.45 -47.48 -6.90
CA ASN A 3 27.03 -47.51 -7.27
C ASN A 3 26.12 -46.85 -6.22
N GLU A 4 26.44 -46.95 -4.93
CA GLU A 4 25.63 -46.32 -3.87
C GLU A 4 25.75 -44.79 -3.93
N TYR A 5 26.95 -44.28 -4.18
CA TYR A 5 27.19 -42.84 -4.35
C TYR A 5 26.46 -42.27 -5.57
N GLU A 6 26.50 -42.96 -6.72
CA GLU A 6 25.73 -42.55 -7.89
C GLU A 6 24.22 -42.61 -7.64
N MET A 7 23.73 -43.64 -6.96
CA MET A 7 22.32 -43.76 -6.62
C MET A 7 21.86 -42.67 -5.65
N GLU A 8 22.68 -42.31 -4.66
CA GLU A 8 22.39 -41.21 -3.73
C GLU A 8 22.38 -39.86 -4.45
N LYS A 9 23.35 -39.61 -5.33
CA LYS A 9 23.41 -38.40 -6.16
C LYS A 9 22.16 -38.27 -7.03
N LEU A 10 21.77 -39.35 -7.72
CA LEU A 10 20.59 -39.37 -8.58
C LEU A 10 19.29 -39.15 -7.79
N ARG A 11 19.18 -39.70 -6.58
CA ARG A 11 18.03 -39.47 -5.69
C ARG A 11 17.92 -37.99 -5.29
N LYS A 12 19.04 -37.40 -4.87
CA LYS A 12 19.07 -35.98 -4.48
C LYS A 12 18.69 -35.07 -5.63
N GLU A 13 19.23 -35.32 -6.83
CA GLU A 13 18.87 -34.56 -8.03
C GLU A 13 17.38 -34.71 -8.37
N ASN A 14 16.82 -35.92 -8.24
CA ASN A 14 15.39 -36.14 -8.46
C ASN A 14 14.53 -35.36 -7.45
N GLU A 15 14.95 -35.31 -6.19
CA GLU A 15 14.23 -34.59 -5.15
C GLU A 15 14.30 -33.08 -5.35
N GLU A 16 15.46 -32.54 -5.71
CA GLU A 16 15.62 -31.14 -6.09
C GLU A 16 14.75 -30.76 -7.30
N LEU A 17 14.67 -31.64 -8.31
CA LEU A 17 13.80 -31.43 -9.48
C LEU A 17 12.32 -31.41 -9.07
N ARG A 18 11.88 -32.37 -8.26
CA ARG A 18 10.50 -32.42 -7.76
C ARG A 18 10.15 -31.21 -6.91
N GLN A 19 11.06 -30.75 -6.05
CA GLN A 19 10.85 -29.54 -5.27
C GLN A 19 10.72 -28.31 -6.18
N ARG A 20 11.54 -28.20 -7.23
CA ARG A 20 11.45 -27.10 -8.20
C ARG A 20 10.12 -27.11 -8.95
N GLU A 21 9.65 -28.28 -9.39
CA GLU A 21 8.34 -28.41 -10.03
C GLU A 21 7.19 -28.00 -9.10
N ALA A 22 7.22 -28.46 -7.83
CA ALA A 22 6.23 -28.08 -6.83
C ALA A 22 6.21 -26.55 -6.60
N MET A 23 7.38 -25.94 -6.44
CA MET A 23 7.52 -24.49 -6.29
C MET A 23 7.00 -23.72 -7.51
N ASN A 24 7.27 -24.19 -8.72
CA ASN A 24 6.76 -23.57 -9.95
C ASN A 24 5.22 -23.67 -10.04
N SER A 25 4.65 -24.80 -9.64
CA SER A 25 3.19 -24.97 -9.59
C SER A 25 2.56 -24.00 -8.59
N MET A 26 3.10 -23.92 -7.37
CA MET A 26 2.64 -22.98 -6.35
C MET A 26 2.83 -21.52 -6.78
N ARG A 27 3.89 -21.21 -7.54
CA ARG A 27 4.11 -19.87 -8.11
C ARG A 27 3.00 -19.46 -9.07
N ASN A 28 2.59 -20.36 -9.95
CA ASN A 28 1.49 -20.11 -10.88
C ASN A 28 0.16 -19.92 -10.13
N GLU A 29 -0.08 -20.73 -9.11
CA GLU A 29 -1.28 -20.60 -8.27
C GLU A 29 -1.29 -19.27 -7.50
N ALA A 30 -0.16 -18.88 -6.92
CA ALA A 30 0.01 -17.58 -6.27
C ALA A 30 -0.27 -16.42 -7.24
N ARG A 31 0.21 -16.53 -8.48
CA ARG A 31 -0.06 -15.55 -9.55
C ARG A 31 -1.55 -15.41 -9.85
N SER A 32 -2.25 -16.55 -9.95
CA SER A 32 -3.71 -16.59 -10.14
C SER A 32 -4.44 -15.95 -8.95
N MET A 33 -4.07 -16.29 -7.71
CA MET A 33 -4.68 -15.72 -6.50
C MET A 33 -4.50 -14.20 -6.39
N PHE A 34 -3.34 -13.67 -6.78
CA PHE A 34 -3.15 -12.22 -6.86
C PHE A 34 -4.00 -11.59 -7.96
N SER A 35 -4.09 -12.23 -9.12
CA SER A 35 -4.92 -11.76 -10.23
C SER A 35 -6.41 -11.70 -9.86
N GLU A 36 -6.92 -12.68 -9.13
CA GLU A 36 -8.30 -12.67 -8.60
C GLU A 36 -8.56 -11.47 -7.67
N LYS A 37 -7.52 -11.02 -6.96
CA LYS A 37 -7.57 -9.82 -6.10
C LYS A 37 -7.26 -8.53 -6.86
N ASN A 38 -7.21 -8.57 -8.19
CA ASN A 38 -6.87 -7.46 -9.09
C ASN A 38 -5.47 -6.89 -8.84
N ILE A 39 -4.53 -7.73 -8.41
CA ILE A 39 -3.12 -7.37 -8.21
C ILE A 39 -2.28 -8.14 -9.23
N THR A 40 -1.53 -7.42 -10.05
CA THR A 40 -0.51 -8.05 -10.90
C THR A 40 0.77 -8.23 -10.09
N ALA A 41 1.08 -9.48 -9.74
CA ALA A 41 2.30 -9.82 -9.00
C ALA A 41 3.48 -10.04 -9.95
N GLU A 42 4.58 -9.35 -9.68
CA GLU A 42 5.88 -9.59 -10.31
C GLU A 42 6.55 -10.84 -9.71
N ASP A 43 7.53 -11.41 -10.42
CA ASP A 43 8.20 -12.63 -9.98
C ASP A 43 8.90 -12.51 -8.62
N ASP A 44 9.46 -11.33 -8.33
CA ASP A 44 10.10 -11.04 -7.04
C ASP A 44 9.10 -11.13 -5.88
N LEU A 45 7.86 -10.67 -6.09
CA LEU A 45 6.81 -10.78 -5.08
C LEU A 45 6.38 -12.23 -4.89
N LEU A 46 6.33 -13.02 -5.97
CA LEU A 46 5.99 -14.42 -5.91
C LEU A 46 7.06 -15.23 -5.15
N ASP A 47 8.35 -14.93 -5.34
CA ASP A 47 9.44 -15.56 -4.57
C ASP A 47 9.33 -15.32 -3.06
N ILE A 48 8.76 -14.19 -2.66
CA ILE A 48 8.58 -13.86 -1.24
C ILE A 48 7.40 -14.63 -0.63
N VAL A 49 6.31 -14.84 -1.37
CA VAL A 49 5.08 -15.43 -0.81
C VAL A 49 4.98 -16.93 -0.98
N VAL A 50 5.60 -17.50 -2.01
CA VAL A 50 5.49 -18.92 -2.34
C VAL A 50 6.36 -19.72 -1.40
N THR A 51 5.76 -20.74 -0.81
CA THR A 51 6.45 -21.72 0.04
C THR A 51 6.13 -23.12 -0.45
N THR A 52 6.80 -24.12 0.12
CA THR A 52 6.51 -25.54 -0.16
C THR A 52 5.12 -25.97 0.35
N GLU A 53 4.47 -25.14 1.17
CA GLU A 53 3.13 -25.41 1.71
C GLU A 53 2.08 -24.48 1.10
N ALA A 54 1.01 -25.06 0.55
CA ALA A 54 -0.07 -24.31 -0.09
C ALA A 54 -0.78 -23.36 0.88
N GLU A 55 -1.12 -23.83 2.09
CA GLU A 55 -1.80 -23.01 3.10
C GLU A 55 -0.98 -21.79 3.53
N THR A 56 0.34 -21.99 3.72
CA THR A 56 1.26 -20.92 4.09
C THR A 56 1.38 -19.91 2.97
N THR A 57 1.48 -20.37 1.73
CA THR A 57 1.47 -19.52 0.52
C THR A 57 0.20 -18.67 0.44
N GLN A 58 -0.97 -19.28 0.64
CA GLN A 58 -2.26 -18.57 0.64
C GLN A 58 -2.33 -17.48 1.74
N LYS A 59 -1.93 -17.82 2.98
CA LYS A 59 -1.90 -16.87 4.11
C LYS A 59 -0.97 -15.68 3.82
N ASN A 60 0.16 -15.94 3.17
CA ASN A 60 1.12 -14.90 2.77
C ASN A 60 0.47 -13.96 1.75
N ILE A 61 -0.17 -14.50 0.71
CA ILE A 61 -0.86 -13.72 -0.33
C ILE A 61 -1.97 -12.86 0.27
N ASP A 62 -2.81 -13.43 1.14
CA ASP A 62 -3.88 -12.69 1.81
C ASP A 62 -3.35 -11.57 2.69
N THR A 63 -2.27 -11.84 3.42
CA THR A 63 -1.63 -10.84 4.28
C THR A 63 -1.05 -9.69 3.48
N ILE A 64 -0.28 -9.98 2.43
CA ILE A 64 0.30 -8.93 1.58
C ILE A 64 -0.79 -8.15 0.88
N THR A 65 -1.79 -8.81 0.30
CA THR A 65 -2.89 -8.13 -0.38
C THR A 65 -3.61 -7.16 0.56
N ARG A 66 -3.89 -7.58 1.80
CA ARG A 66 -4.49 -6.72 2.82
C ARG A 66 -3.60 -5.52 3.15
N VAL A 67 -2.31 -5.72 3.33
CA VAL A 67 -1.34 -4.65 3.65
C VAL A 67 -1.26 -3.64 2.50
N VAL A 68 -1.08 -4.11 1.27
CA VAL A 68 -1.00 -3.26 0.07
C VAL A 68 -2.28 -2.43 -0.10
N ASN A 69 -3.45 -3.06 0.01
CA ASN A 69 -4.74 -2.36 -0.09
C ASN A 69 -4.91 -1.30 1.00
N ASN A 70 -4.46 -1.58 2.22
CA ASN A 70 -4.52 -0.61 3.31
C ASN A 70 -3.58 0.58 3.08
N ILE A 71 -2.37 0.33 2.59
CA ILE A 71 -1.41 1.39 2.24
C ILE A 71 -1.96 2.24 1.09
N ALA A 72 -2.47 1.61 0.04
CA ALA A 72 -3.09 2.31 -1.10
C ALA A 72 -4.26 3.19 -0.65
N LYS A 73 -5.18 2.66 0.18
CA LYS A 73 -6.29 3.44 0.75
C LYS A 73 -5.81 4.64 1.56
N LYS A 74 -4.80 4.46 2.44
CA LYS A 74 -4.22 5.55 3.23
C LYS A 74 -3.62 6.64 2.33
N LYS A 75 -2.81 6.23 1.35
CA LYS A 75 -2.17 7.17 0.41
C LYS A 75 -3.20 7.92 -0.44
N ILE A 76 -4.26 7.26 -0.88
CA ILE A 76 -5.38 7.92 -1.59
C ILE A 76 -6.08 8.92 -0.65
N GLN A 77 -6.37 8.55 0.60
CA GLN A 77 -6.98 9.47 1.56
C GLN A 77 -6.09 10.69 1.86
N GLU A 78 -4.78 10.50 1.99
CA GLU A 78 -3.81 11.58 2.16
C GLU A 78 -3.76 12.47 0.92
N SER A 79 -3.71 11.88 -0.28
CA SER A 79 -3.78 12.64 -1.54
C SER A 79 -5.08 13.40 -1.72
N LEU A 80 -6.22 12.86 -1.28
CA LEU A 80 -7.50 13.59 -1.28
C LEU A 80 -7.49 14.75 -0.26
N ARG A 81 -6.87 14.56 0.91
CA ARG A 81 -6.69 15.62 1.91
C ARG A 81 -5.75 16.73 1.43
N ASN A 82 -4.74 16.38 0.64
CA ASN A 82 -3.72 17.31 0.15
C ASN A 82 -4.07 17.91 -1.23
N GLY A 83 -4.89 17.23 -2.03
CA GLY A 83 -5.26 17.59 -3.40
C GLY A 83 -6.67 18.18 -3.54
N ALA A 84 -7.57 17.96 -2.57
CA ALA A 84 -8.68 18.87 -2.41
C ALA A 84 -8.08 20.23 -2.02
N PRO A 85 -8.45 21.34 -2.68
CA PRO A 85 -8.24 22.64 -2.06
C PRO A 85 -8.83 22.48 -0.67
N LYS A 86 -8.05 22.74 0.39
CA LYS A 86 -8.67 23.12 1.64
C LYS A 86 -9.73 24.10 1.22
N ASN A 87 -10.99 23.88 1.60
CA ASN A 87 -11.98 24.91 1.52
C ASN A 87 -11.41 26.09 2.32
N ILE A 88 -10.57 26.90 1.67
CA ILE A 88 -10.38 28.31 1.95
C ILE A 88 -11.79 28.77 1.72
N LYS A 89 -12.49 28.90 2.84
CA LYS A 89 -13.91 29.22 2.92
C LYS A 89 -14.22 30.16 1.77
N SER A 90 -14.95 29.66 0.78
CA SER A 90 -15.56 30.51 -0.21
C SER A 90 -16.61 31.33 0.54
N GLY A 91 -16.19 32.46 1.12
CA GLY A 91 -17.06 33.38 1.83
C GLY A 91 -16.44 34.04 3.06
N GLY A 92 -15.46 34.93 2.86
CA GLY A 92 -15.13 36.01 3.80
C GLY A 92 -14.07 35.69 4.86
N MET A 93 -13.26 36.70 5.15
CA MET A 93 -12.34 36.74 6.29
C MET A 93 -13.16 36.53 7.58
N THR A 94 -12.71 35.72 8.54
CA THR A 94 -13.44 35.54 9.81
C THR A 94 -13.03 36.54 10.88
N ARG A 95 -13.80 36.64 11.96
CA ARG A 95 -13.49 37.52 13.11
C ARG A 95 -12.12 37.19 13.71
N GLU A 96 -11.82 35.91 13.94
CA GLU A 96 -10.49 35.44 14.37
C GLU A 96 -9.38 35.84 13.41
N ASP A 97 -9.60 35.71 12.09
CA ASP A 97 -8.58 36.07 11.09
C ASP A 97 -8.23 37.56 11.15
N ILE A 98 -9.23 38.43 11.37
CA ILE A 98 -9.04 39.88 11.51
C ILE A 98 -8.35 40.22 12.82
N MET A 99 -8.72 39.57 13.93
CA MET A 99 -8.10 39.82 15.24
C MET A 99 -6.65 39.33 15.33
N ASN A 100 -6.26 38.35 14.50
CA ASN A 100 -4.90 37.84 14.41
C ASN A 100 -3.95 38.70 13.54
N ILE A 101 -4.44 39.75 12.88
CA ILE A 101 -3.59 40.72 12.17
C ILE A 101 -2.71 41.44 13.19
N LYS A 102 -1.38 41.37 13.02
CA LYS A 102 -0.41 41.94 13.97
C LYS A 102 -0.42 43.48 13.97
N ASP A 103 -0.49 44.08 12.79
CA ASP A 103 -0.54 45.53 12.60
C ASP A 103 -1.89 46.10 13.06
N SER A 104 -1.86 47.15 13.89
CA SER A 104 -3.08 47.73 14.45
C SER A 104 -3.92 48.48 13.43
N ASP A 105 -3.29 49.15 12.47
CA ASP A 105 -3.97 50.01 11.52
C ASP A 105 -4.64 49.15 10.43
N GLU A 106 -3.95 48.12 9.95
CA GLU A 106 -4.51 47.13 9.04
C GLU A 106 -5.67 46.35 9.68
N ARG A 107 -5.54 46.02 10.97
CA ARG A 107 -6.61 45.36 11.73
C ARG A 107 -7.86 46.24 11.81
N GLN A 108 -7.73 47.52 12.15
CA GLN A 108 -8.87 48.45 12.21
C GLN A 108 -9.52 48.64 10.84
N MET A 109 -8.73 48.73 9.77
CA MET A 109 -9.25 48.83 8.41
C MET A 109 -10.03 47.57 7.99
N ALA A 110 -9.52 46.38 8.33
CA ALA A 110 -10.21 45.12 8.09
C ALA A 110 -11.51 44.98 8.90
N ILE A 111 -11.55 45.46 10.15
CA ILE A 111 -12.78 45.56 10.96
C ILE A 111 -13.79 46.50 10.29
N ALA A 112 -13.34 47.66 9.80
CA ALA A 112 -14.21 48.65 9.15
C ALA A 112 -14.84 48.12 7.86
N GLN A 113 -14.07 47.37 7.07
CA GLN A 113 -14.53 46.73 5.83
C GLN A 113 -15.44 45.52 6.11
N ASN A 114 -15.19 44.78 7.18
CA ASN A 114 -15.94 43.59 7.56
C ASN A 114 -16.79 43.80 8.82
N ARG A 115 -17.39 45.00 8.97
CA ARG A 115 -18.18 45.38 10.15
C ARG A 115 -19.29 44.39 10.51
N HIS A 116 -19.82 43.67 9.54
CA HIS A 116 -20.83 42.63 9.75
C HIS A 116 -20.37 41.47 10.67
N LEU A 117 -19.06 41.30 10.86
CA LEU A 117 -18.46 40.28 11.75
C LEU A 117 -18.22 40.76 13.19
N PHE A 118 -18.40 42.05 13.45
CA PHE A 118 -18.08 42.72 14.73
C PHE A 118 -19.27 43.47 15.34
N LYS A 119 -20.49 43.18 14.87
CA LYS A 119 -21.72 43.67 15.49
C LYS A 119 -22.02 42.95 16.80
#